data_AF-A0A2L2Y2T9-F1
#
_entry.id   AF-A0A2L2Y2T9-F1
#
_cell.length_a   1.000
_cell.length_b   1.000
_cell.length_c   1.000
_cell.angle_alpha   90.00
_cell.angle_beta   90.00
_cell.angle_gamma   90.00
#
_symmetry.space_group_name_H-M   'P 1'
#
loop_
_entity.id
_entity.type
_entity.pdbx_description
1 polymer ?
#
loop_
_entity_poly.entity_id
_entity_poly.type
_entity_poly.pdbx_seq_one_letter_code
_entity_poly.pdbx_strand_id
1 'polypeptide(L)'
;EAVILPIKFPHLFTGSRKPWKGVLLFGPPGTGKSFLAKAISAEANNSTFFYVSSSCLVSKSLEESEKLVKNLFEVARQQKPSII
;
A
#
# COMPACT_ATOMS: atom_id res chain seq x y z
N GLU A 1 -2.98 -13.82 0.87
CA GLU A 1 -4.02 -13.63 1.91
C GLU A 1 -4.21 -12.18 2.35
N ALA A 2 -3.16 -11.42 2.63
CA ALA A 2 -3.31 -10.09 3.22
C ALA A 2 -3.82 -9.01 2.23
N VAL A 3 -3.36 -9.04 0.97
CA VAL A 3 -3.63 -7.99 -0.03
C VAL A 3 -4.52 -8.49 -1.16
N ILE A 4 -4.08 -9.52 -1.90
CA ILE A 4 -4.78 -10.00 -3.11
C ILE A 4 -6.12 -10.69 -2.78
N LEU A 5 -6.20 -11.43 -1.68
CA LEU A 5 -7.37 -12.27 -1.36
C LEU A 5 -8.62 -11.43 -1.03
N PRO A 6 -8.54 -10.34 -0.22
CA PRO A 6 -9.66 -9.42 -0.04
C PRO A 6 -10.11 -8.71 -1.31
N ILE A 7 -9.17 -8.42 -2.22
CA ILE A 7 -9.48 -7.77 -3.50
C ILE A 7 -10.24 -8.74 -4.43
N LYS A 8 -9.77 -9.98 -4.55
CA LYS A 8 -10.39 -10.99 -5.43
C LYS A 8 -11.68 -11.58 -4.85
N PHE A 9 -11.77 -11.76 -3.53
CA PHE A 9 -12.90 -12.42 -2.88
C PHE A 9 -13.40 -11.62 -1.66
N PRO A 10 -14.00 -10.44 -1.87
CA PRO A 10 -14.45 -9.57 -0.77
C PRO A 10 -15.53 -10.22 0.12
N HIS A 11 -16.33 -11.14 -0.43
CA HIS A 11 -17.36 -11.87 0.31
C HIS A 11 -16.80 -12.78 1.43
N LEU A 12 -15.52 -13.17 1.35
CA LEU A 12 -14.86 -13.95 2.41
C LEU A 12 -14.46 -13.08 3.61
N PHE A 13 -14.49 -11.75 3.46
CA PHE A 13 -14.05 -10.78 4.46
C PHE A 13 -15.23 -9.97 5.03
N THR A 14 -16.38 -10.62 5.23
CA THR A 14 -17.56 -10.03 5.86
C THR A 14 -17.63 -10.34 7.36
N GLY A 15 -18.24 -9.45 8.14
CA GLY A 15 -18.43 -9.65 9.60
C GLY A 15 -17.12 -9.45 10.39
N SER A 16 -16.77 -10.46 11.19
CA SER A 16 -15.58 -10.40 12.08
C SER A 16 -14.25 -10.50 11.33
N ARG A 17 -14.24 -11.08 10.13
CA ARG A 17 -13.02 -11.27 9.33
C ARG A 17 -12.77 -10.03 8.46
N LYS A 18 -12.09 -9.03 9.02
CA LYS A 18 -11.72 -7.81 8.29
C LYS A 18 -10.41 -8.00 7.50
N PRO A 19 -10.25 -7.34 6.35
CA PRO A 19 -8.98 -7.34 5.63
C PRO A 19 -7.87 -6.68 6.45
N TRP A 20 -6.64 -7.09 6.20
CA TRP A 20 -5.46 -6.53 6.84
C TRP A 20 -5.27 -5.07 6.41
N LYS A 21 -4.90 -4.20 7.36
CA LYS A 21 -4.68 -2.77 7.08
C LYS A 21 -3.26 -2.44 6.63
N GLY A 22 -2.30 -3.34 6.86
CA GLY A 22 -0.90 -3.13 6.50
C GLY A 22 -0.08 -4.40 6.67
N VAL A 23 1.00 -4.51 5.90
CA VAL A 23 1.95 -5.62 5.92
C VAL A 23 3.36 -5.03 5.94
N LEU A 24 4.21 -5.52 6.85
CA LEU A 24 5.61 -5.13 6.94
C LEU A 24 6.48 -6.28 6.43
N LEU A 25 7.27 -6.03 5.38
CA LEU A 25 8.26 -6.98 4.87
C LEU A 25 9.63 -6.64 5.48
N PHE A 26 10.13 -7.50 6.36
CA PHE A 26 11.43 -7.34 7.03
C PHE A 26 12.36 -8.52 6.75
N GLY A 27 13.68 -8.27 6.72
CA GLY A 27 14.72 -9.29 6.60
C GLY A 27 15.98 -8.80 5.88
N PRO A 28 17.04 -9.63 5.81
CA PRO A 28 18.33 -9.30 5.21
C PRO A 28 18.23 -8.78 3.77
N PRO A 29 19.16 -7.94 3.27
CA PRO A 29 19.14 -7.50 1.88
C PRO A 29 19.21 -8.70 0.92
N GLY A 30 18.60 -8.59 -0.26
CA GLY A 30 18.58 -9.66 -1.27
C GLY A 30 17.46 -10.69 -1.14
N THR A 31 16.66 -10.68 -0.08
CA THR A 31 15.52 -11.64 0.09
C THR A 31 14.27 -11.35 -0.76
N GLY A 32 14.38 -10.49 -1.77
CA GLY A 32 13.27 -10.24 -2.71
C GLY A 32 12.10 -9.39 -2.19
N LYS A 33 12.21 -8.71 -1.04
CA LYS A 33 11.14 -7.86 -0.48
C LYS A 33 10.57 -6.85 -1.48
N SER A 34 11.45 -6.09 -2.15
CA SER A 34 11.04 -5.10 -3.16
C SER A 34 10.50 -5.76 -4.44
N PHE A 35 10.98 -6.96 -4.77
CA PHE A 35 10.48 -7.73 -5.90
C PHE A 35 9.05 -8.22 -5.64
N LEU A 36 8.77 -8.69 -4.42
CA LEU A 36 7.43 -9.10 -4.01
C LEU A 36 6.43 -7.95 -4.07
N ALA A 37 6.82 -6.75 -3.63
CA ALA A 37 5.97 -5.55 -3.75
C ALA A 37 5.60 -5.24 -5.21
N LYS A 38 6.57 -5.34 -6.14
CA LYS A 38 6.32 -5.17 -7.57
C LYS A 38 5.42 -6.26 -8.15
N ALA A 39 5.63 -7.51 -7.76
CA ALA A 39 4.75 -8.61 -8.19
C ALA A 39 3.31 -8.39 -7.73
N ILE A 40 3.10 -7.91 -6.50
CA ILE A 40 1.78 -7.56 -5.98
C ILE A 40 1.15 -6.43 -6.81
N SER A 41 1.92 -5.40 -7.19
CA SER A 41 1.40 -4.32 -8.05
C SER A 41 0.94 -4.82 -9.42
N ALA A 42 1.56 -5.87 -9.96
CA ALA A 42 1.18 -6.47 -11.23
C ALA A 42 -0.05 -7.39 -11.11
N GLU A 43 -0.20 -8.09 -9.98
CA GLU A 43 -1.33 -9.00 -9.75
C GLU A 43 -2.61 -8.31 -9.24
N ALA A 44 -2.49 -7.12 -8.67
CA ALA A 44 -3.61 -6.33 -8.18
C ALA A 44 -4.35 -5.62 -9.34
N ASN A 45 -4.85 -6.41 -10.31
CA ASN A 45 -5.70 -5.93 -11.37
C ASN A 45 -6.88 -5.15 -10.78
N ASN A 46 -7.17 -3.97 -11.32
CA ASN A 46 -8.16 -2.99 -10.82
C ASN A 46 -7.83 -2.26 -9.50
N SER A 47 -6.57 -2.26 -9.00
CA SER A 47 -6.16 -1.40 -7.87
C SER A 47 -5.03 -0.44 -8.23
N THR A 48 -5.10 0.81 -7.75
CA THR A 48 -4.00 1.77 -7.90
C THR A 48 -2.88 1.45 -6.91
N PHE A 49 -1.64 1.35 -7.39
CA PHE A 49 -0.45 1.17 -6.56
C PHE A 49 0.36 2.48 -6.45
N PHE A 50 0.49 3.01 -5.24
CA PHE A 50 1.31 4.19 -4.94
C PHE A 50 2.68 3.71 -4.44
N TYR A 51 3.72 3.92 -5.24
CA TYR A 51 5.09 3.64 -4.80
C TYR A 51 5.70 4.89 -4.16
N VAL A 52 5.96 4.84 -2.85
CA VAL A 52 6.55 5.98 -2.11
C VAL A 52 7.81 5.54 -1.37
N SER A 53 8.92 6.19 -1.69
CA SER A 53 10.16 6.08 -0.91
C SER A 53 10.11 7.02 0.29
N SER A 54 10.65 6.60 1.43
CA SER A 54 10.80 7.47 2.61
C SER A 54 11.57 8.75 2.28
N SER A 55 12.53 8.69 1.34
CA SER A 55 13.27 9.88 0.88
C SER A 55 12.40 10.91 0.17
N CYS A 56 11.29 10.51 -0.45
CA CYS A 56 10.36 11.44 -1.12
C CYS A 56 9.44 12.16 -0.12
N LEU A 57 9.26 11.59 1.07
CA LEU A 57 8.41 12.17 2.11
C LEU A 57 9.18 13.17 2.98
N VAL A 58 10.51 13.13 2.98
CA VAL A 58 11.34 14.04 3.77
C VAL A 58 11.72 15.25 2.92
N SER A 59 11.24 16.44 3.29
CA SER A 59 11.69 17.72 2.72
C SER A 59 12.37 18.58 3.80
N LYS A 60 12.99 19.70 3.38
CA LYS A 60 13.61 20.65 4.32
C LYS A 60 12.61 21.34 5.25
N SER A 61 11.33 21.36 4.88
CA SER A 61 10.24 21.98 5.65
C SER A 61 9.28 20.91 6.18
N LEU A 62 9.12 20.84 7.50
CA LEU A 62 8.23 19.87 8.14
C LEU A 62 6.79 19.98 7.63
N GLU A 63 6.30 21.21 7.41
CA GLU A 63 4.95 21.48 6.93
C GLU A 63 4.68 20.92 5.53
N GLU A 64 5.69 20.91 4.66
CA GLU A 64 5.57 20.35 3.32
C GLU A 64 5.51 18.82 3.36
N SER A 65 6.31 18.19 4.22
CA SER A 65 6.30 16.74 4.45
C SER A 65 4.93 16.25 4.91
N GLU A 66 4.34 16.92 5.91
CA GLU A 66 3.01 16.57 6.42
C GLU A 66 1.90 16.72 5.37
N LYS A 67 1.95 17.80 4.59
CA LYS A 67 1.01 18.03 3.47
C LYS A 67 1.11 16.93 2.42
N LEU A 68 2.32 16.49 2.07
CA LEU A 68 2.52 15.39 1.10
C LEU A 68 1.92 14.08 1.59
N VAL A 69 2.19 13.71 2.85
CA VAL A 69 1.62 12.48 3.44
C VAL A 69 0.09 12.56 3.46
N LYS A 70 -0.48 13.68 3.91
CA LYS A 70 -1.93 13.87 3.96
C LYS A 70 -2.58 13.75 2.58
N ASN A 71 -2.00 14.43 1.58
CA ASN A 71 -2.50 14.41 0.21
C ASN A 71 -2.40 13.01 -0.42
N LEU A 72 -1.31 12.28 -0.17
CA LEU A 72 -1.14 10.89 -0.62
C LEU A 72 -2.30 10.00 -0.14
N PHE A 73 -2.62 10.05 1.16
CA PHE A 73 -3.72 9.27 1.72
C PHE A 73 -5.10 9.77 1.27
N GLU A 74 -5.27 11.06 0.95
CA GLU A 74 -6.52 11.59 0.38
C GLU A 74 -6.73 11.07 -1.05
N VAL A 75 -5.73 11.15 -1.91
CA VAL A 75 -5.79 10.65 -3.29
C VAL A 75 -6.01 9.13 -3.30
N ALA A 76 -5.30 8.38 -2.46
CA ALA A 76 -5.50 6.94 -2.35
C ALA A 76 -6.94 6.58 -1.92
N ARG A 77 -7.54 7.36 -1.01
CA ARG A 77 -8.94 7.16 -0.60
C ARG A 77 -9.94 7.45 -1.72
N GLN A 78 -9.63 8.36 -2.63
CA GLN A 78 -10.46 8.67 -3.81
C GLN A 78 -10.31 7.60 -4.90
N GLN A 79 -9.11 7.02 -5.05
CA GLN A 79 -8.80 6.00 -6.06
C GLN A 79 -8.96 4.57 -5.55
N LYS A 80 -9.98 4.30 -4.72
CA LYS A 80 -10.22 2.94 -4.23
C LYS A 80 -10.64 1.99 -5.36
N PRO A 81 -10.17 0.73 -5.35
CA PRO A 81 -9.25 0.13 -4.38
C PRO A 81 -7.79 0.54 -4.64
N SER A 82 -7.01 0.78 -3.57
CA SER A 82 -5.63 1.28 -3.69
C SER A 82 -4.68 0.65 -2.66
N ILE A 83 -3.40 0.58 -3.02
CA ILE A 83 -2.29 0.12 -2.18
C ILE A 83 -1.24 1.25 -2.13
N ILE A 84 -0.74 1.57 -0.93
CA ILE A 84 0.35 2.54 -0.69
C ILE A 84 1.55 1.77 -0.14
#